data_AF-A0A1T4W513-F1
#
_entry.id   AF-A0A1T4W513-F1
#
_cell.length_a   1.000
_cell.length_b   1.000
_cell.length_c   1.000
_cell.angle_alpha   90.00
_cell.angle_beta   90.00
_cell.angle_gamma   90.00
#
_symmetry.space_group_name_H-M   'P 1'
#
loop_
_entity.id
_entity.type
_entity.pdbx_description
1 polymer ?
#
loop_
_entity_poly.entity_id
_entity_poly.type
_entity_poly.pdbx_seq_one_letter_code
_entity_poly.pdbx_strand_id
1 'polypeptide(L)'
;MYGNGYTPLTANLASGIVTLTGLIKSAATSGVIAVLPESMRPKERQIFQCLTGAGTVARVDVEISGSITLYSGNVSAWVSLQCSFPAAWLINGEICQLQAR
;
A
#
# COMPACT_ATOMS: atom_id res chain seq x y z
N MET A 1 11.44 23.81 3.03
CA MET A 1 11.68 23.61 1.59
C MET A 1 10.51 22.80 1.04
N TYR A 2 9.54 23.45 0.40
CA TYR A 2 8.41 22.80 -0.28
C TYR A 2 8.89 22.35 -1.67
N GLY A 3 8.71 21.06 -2.03
CA GLY A 3 8.66 20.68 -3.45
C GLY A 3 9.52 19.52 -3.95
N ASN A 4 10.47 18.97 -3.18
CA ASN A 4 11.30 17.83 -3.64
C ASN A 4 11.51 16.71 -2.60
N GLY A 5 10.81 16.75 -1.46
CA GLY A 5 11.03 15.86 -0.31
C GLY A 5 10.16 14.60 -0.26
N TYR A 6 9.48 14.24 -1.35
CA TYR A 6 8.63 13.04 -1.36
C TYR A 6 9.42 11.86 -1.90
N THR A 7 9.54 10.82 -1.08
CA THR A 7 10.07 9.54 -1.54
C THR A 7 9.11 8.92 -2.54
N PRO A 8 9.62 8.38 -3.68
CA PRO A 8 8.80 7.57 -4.56
C PRO A 8 8.27 6.36 -3.79
N LEU A 9 7.17 5.77 -4.28
CA LEU A 9 6.62 4.56 -3.70
C LEU A 9 7.72 3.51 -3.50
N THR A 10 7.97 3.18 -2.24
CA THR A 10 8.98 2.22 -1.80
C THR A 10 8.29 1.14 -0.99
N ALA A 11 8.53 -0.11 -1.37
CA ALA A 11 8.10 -1.27 -0.62
C ALA A 11 9.31 -1.88 0.08
N ASN A 12 9.21 -2.08 1.39
CA ASN A 12 10.23 -2.74 2.19
C ASN A 12 9.62 -3.97 2.87
N LEU A 13 10.25 -5.13 2.71
CA LEU A 13 9.89 -6.35 3.42
C LEU A 13 10.91 -6.57 4.54
N ALA A 14 10.46 -6.47 5.79
CA ALA A 14 11.26 -6.73 6.97
C ALA A 14 10.47 -7.62 7.93
N SER A 15 11.07 -8.74 8.35
CA SER A 15 10.48 -9.67 9.33
C SER A 15 9.05 -10.11 9.00
N GLY A 16 8.75 -10.37 7.73
CA GLY A 16 7.41 -10.79 7.28
C GLY A 16 6.36 -9.67 7.19
N ILE A 17 6.74 -8.41 7.44
CA ILE A 17 5.88 -7.24 7.28
C ILE A 17 6.35 -6.45 6.05
N VAL A 18 5.42 -6.20 5.14
CA VAL A 18 5.61 -5.27 4.03
C VAL A 18 5.18 -3.89 4.48
N THR A 19 6.10 -2.95 4.42
CA THR A 19 5.84 -1.54 4.65
C THR A 19 5.91 -0.81 3.33
N LEU A 20 4.81 -0.18 2.93
CA LEU A 20 4.74 0.73 1.79
C LEU A 20 4.83 2.15 2.30
N THR A 21 5.80 2.90 1.79
CA THR A 21 5.97 4.32 2.10
C THR A 21 6.19 5.12 0.82
N GLY A 22 5.70 6.34 0.81
CA GLY A 22 5.98 7.30 -0.25
C GLY A 22 4.72 7.76 -0.97
N LEU A 23 4.92 8.28 -2.17
CA LEU A 23 3.90 8.97 -2.93
C LEU A 23 3.79 8.39 -4.33
N ILE A 24 2.56 8.13 -4.76
CA ILE A 24 2.25 7.81 -6.16
C ILE A 24 1.64 9.05 -6.79
N LYS A 25 2.24 9.49 -7.90
CA LYS A 25 1.61 10.48 -8.79
C LYS A 25 0.60 9.73 -9.65
N SER A 26 -0.68 10.04 -9.48
CA SER A 26 -1.75 9.43 -10.26
C SER A 26 -2.69 10.53 -10.74
N ALA A 27 -2.99 10.52 -12.04
CA ALA A 27 -4.08 11.30 -12.62
C ALA A 27 -5.40 10.50 -12.60
N ALA A 28 -5.37 9.22 -12.19
CA ALA A 28 -6.52 8.34 -12.17
C ALA A 28 -7.30 8.48 -10.86
N THR A 29 -8.62 8.60 -10.98
CA THR A 29 -9.58 8.63 -9.87
C THR A 29 -10.00 7.23 -9.41
N SER A 30 -9.64 6.19 -10.16
CA SER A 30 -9.82 4.78 -9.83
C SER A 30 -8.91 3.87 -10.68
N GLY A 31 -8.66 2.64 -10.24
CA GLY A 31 -7.91 1.62 -10.99
C GLY A 31 -6.58 1.20 -10.36
N VAL A 32 -5.83 0.33 -11.04
CA VAL A 32 -4.52 -0.16 -10.57
C VAL A 32 -3.48 0.94 -10.69
N ILE A 33 -2.85 1.30 -9.59
CA ILE A 33 -1.87 2.40 -9.50
C ILE A 33 -0.43 1.92 -9.30
N ALA A 34 -0.25 0.68 -8.81
CA ALA A 34 1.05 0.04 -8.67
C ALA A 34 0.88 -1.48 -8.55
N VAL A 35 1.95 -2.24 -8.74
CA VAL A 35 1.96 -3.70 -8.59
C VAL A 35 3.16 -4.11 -7.74
N LEU A 36 2.90 -4.94 -6.74
CA LEU A 36 3.91 -5.52 -5.86
C LEU A 36 4.51 -6.80 -6.47
N PRO A 37 5.81 -7.05 -6.25
CA PRO A 37 6.42 -8.33 -6.57
C PRO A 37 5.83 -9.46 -5.71
N GLU A 38 5.95 -10.69 -6.19
CA GLU A 38 5.32 -11.87 -5.59
C GLU A 38 5.68 -12.08 -4.11
N SER A 39 6.94 -11.82 -3.74
CA SER A 39 7.44 -11.97 -2.37
C SER A 39 6.83 -10.98 -1.36
N MET A 40 6.18 -9.90 -1.84
CA MET A 40 5.60 -8.84 -1.00
C MET A 40 4.07 -8.80 -1.07
N ARG A 41 3.44 -9.82 -1.63
CA ARG A 41 1.97 -9.88 -1.73
C ARG A 41 1.35 -10.22 -0.37
N PRO A 42 0.21 -9.63 -0.01
CA PRO A 42 -0.50 -10.00 1.20
C PRO A 42 -1.25 -11.33 1.03
N LYS A 43 -1.56 -12.01 2.14
CA LYS A 43 -2.36 -13.25 2.14
C LYS A 43 -3.84 -12.98 1.83
N GLU A 44 -4.32 -11.83 2.25
CA GLU A 44 -5.70 -11.38 2.13
C GLU A 44 -5.70 -9.93 1.65
N ARG A 45 -6.77 -9.53 0.97
CA ARG A 45 -6.94 -8.15 0.51
C ARG A 45 -6.88 -7.19 1.70
N GLN A 46 -5.96 -6.24 1.64
CA GLN A 46 -5.82 -5.22 2.68
C GLN A 46 -6.43 -3.91 2.19
N ILE A 47 -7.22 -3.26 3.04
CA ILE A 47 -7.93 -2.02 2.72
C ILE A 47 -7.30 -0.89 3.54
N PHE A 48 -6.85 0.16 2.86
CA PHE A 48 -6.23 1.32 3.50
C PHE A 48 -6.91 2.61 3.10
N GLN A 49 -6.91 3.56 4.03
CA GLN A 49 -7.27 4.94 3.78
C GLN A 49 -6.00 5.76 3.59
N CYS A 50 -5.94 6.51 2.49
CA CYS A 50 -4.77 7.28 2.09
C CYS A 50 -5.14 8.74 1.86
N LEU A 51 -4.23 9.65 2.19
CA LEU A 51 -4.42 11.07 1.90
C LEU A 51 -4.08 11.36 0.45
N THR A 52 -4.83 12.28 -0.13
CA THR A 52 -4.67 12.73 -1.52
C THR A 52 -4.21 14.17 -1.59
N GLY A 53 -3.63 14.56 -2.72
CA GLY A 53 -3.29 15.94 -3.02
C GLY A 53 -4.48 16.91 -3.06
N ALA A 54 -5.71 16.40 -3.10
CA ALA A 54 -6.92 17.20 -2.99
C ALA A 54 -7.31 17.51 -1.53
N GLY A 55 -6.53 17.03 -0.54
CA GLY A 55 -6.89 17.11 0.88
C GLY A 55 -8.03 16.17 1.27
N THR A 56 -8.34 15.17 0.43
CA THR A 56 -9.39 14.18 0.68
C THR A 56 -8.82 12.80 0.99
N VAL A 57 -9.64 11.93 1.58
CA VAL A 57 -9.28 10.53 1.82
C VAL A 57 -9.65 9.68 0.61
N ALA A 58 -8.71 8.86 0.17
CA ALA A 58 -8.90 7.83 -0.83
C ALA A 58 -8.88 6.44 -0.19
N ARG A 59 -9.60 5.49 -0.79
CA ARG A 59 -9.53 4.07 -0.47
C ARG A 59 -8.58 3.39 -1.43
N VAL A 60 -7.53 2.79 -0.90
CA VAL A 60 -6.57 1.97 -1.64
C VAL A 60 -6.58 0.56 -1.10
N ASP A 61 -6.70 -0.40 -2.00
CA ASP A 61 -6.74 -1.81 -1.64
C ASP A 61 -5.50 -2.50 -2.23
N VAL A 62 -4.83 -3.32 -1.41
CA VAL A 62 -3.74 -4.18 -1.85
C VAL A 62 -4.32 -5.57 -2.04
N GLU A 63 -4.45 -5.98 -3.30
CA GLU A 63 -5.00 -7.28 -3.68
C GLU A 63 -3.98 -8.41 -3.49
N ILE A 64 -4.48 -9.63 -3.36
CA ILE A 64 -3.65 -10.86 -3.22
C ILE A 64 -2.75 -11.06 -4.44
N SER A 65 -3.16 -10.58 -5.63
CA SER A 65 -2.35 -10.56 -6.84
C SER A 65 -1.14 -9.60 -6.78
N GLY A 66 -1.05 -8.79 -5.72
CA GLY A 66 -0.09 -7.70 -5.58
C GLY A 66 -0.53 -6.40 -6.23
N SER A 67 -1.70 -6.35 -6.86
CA SER A 67 -2.21 -5.12 -7.47
C SER A 67 -2.64 -4.14 -6.37
N ILE A 68 -2.07 -2.95 -6.39
CA ILE A 68 -2.48 -1.83 -5.55
C ILE A 68 -3.50 -1.03 -6.33
N THR A 69 -4.74 -1.05 -5.88
CA THR A 69 -5.89 -0.48 -6.61
C THR A 69 -6.49 0.67 -5.84
N LEU A 70 -6.58 1.82 -6.48
CA LEU A 70 -7.38 2.95 -6.01
C LEU A 70 -8.85 2.67 -6.30
N TYR A 71 -9.65 2.48 -5.26
CA TYR A 71 -11.07 2.20 -5.40
C TYR A 71 -11.93 3.45 -5.42
N SER A 72 -11.59 4.43 -4.58
CA SER A 72 -12.33 5.70 -4.50
C SER A 72 -11.46 6.80 -3.92
N GLY A 73 -11.84 8.05 -4.19
CA GLY A 73 -11.14 9.25 -3.71
C GLY A 73 -10.84 10.21 -4.84
N ASN A 74 -10.81 11.51 -4.53
CA ASN A 74 -10.42 12.51 -5.51
C ASN A 74 -8.90 12.69 -5.47
N VAL A 75 -8.22 12.06 -6.42
CA VAL A 75 -6.76 12.19 -6.57
C VAL A 75 -6.48 13.28 -7.60
N SER A 76 -6.24 14.51 -7.13
CA SER A 76 -5.99 15.66 -8.00
C SER A 76 -4.55 15.73 -8.54
N ALA A 77 -3.61 14.98 -7.95
CA ALA A 77 -2.21 14.97 -8.36
C ALA A 77 -1.44 13.76 -7.82
N TRP A 78 -1.69 13.42 -6.55
CA TRP A 78 -0.94 12.39 -5.85
C TRP A 78 -1.74 11.74 -4.74
N VAL A 79 -1.33 10.53 -4.36
CA VAL A 79 -1.81 9.81 -3.18
C VAL A 79 -0.60 9.38 -2.35
N SER A 80 -0.66 9.66 -1.05
CA SER A 80 0.37 9.24 -0.09
C SER A 80 0.03 7.86 0.45
N LEU A 81 0.97 6.92 0.34
CA LEU A 81 0.83 5.58 0.86
C LEU A 81 1.77 5.42 2.05
N GLN A 82 1.17 5.16 3.21
CA GLN A 82 1.88 4.73 4.40
C GLN A 82 1.05 3.60 5.02
N CYS A 83 1.35 2.38 4.63
CA CYS A 83 0.64 1.20 5.11
C CYS A 83 1.60 0.05 5.37
N SER A 84 1.26 -0.76 6.36
CA SER A 84 2.03 -1.94 6.74
C SER A 84 1.09 -3.14 6.83
N PHE A 85 1.48 -4.25 6.23
CA PHE A 85 0.69 -5.49 6.26
C PHE A 85 1.60 -6.72 6.27
N PRO A 86 1.11 -7.86 6.78
CA PRO A 86 1.87 -9.11 6.71
C PRO A 86 1.99 -9.60 5.26
N ALA A 87 3.20 -9.99 4.86
CA ALA A 87 3.42 -10.73 3.63
C ALA A 87 2.79 -12.12 3.73
N ALA A 88 2.26 -12.63 2.63
CA ALA A 88 1.80 -14.02 2.52
C ALA A 88 2.97 -15.01 2.70
N TRP A 89 4.15 -14.62 2.22
CA TRP A 89 5.33 -15.45 2.22
C TRP A 89 6.18 -15.13 3.45
N LEU A 90 6.19 -16.08 4.39
CA LEU A 90 7.12 -16.04 5.51
C LEU A 90 8.53 -16.30 5.00
N ILE A 91 9.41 -15.31 5.06
CA ILE A 91 10.82 -15.60 5.19
C ILE A 91 11.04 -15.97 6.68
N ASN A 92 11.17 -17.27 6.93
CA ASN A 92 11.42 -17.90 8.24
C ASN A 92 10.21 -18.09 9.18
N GLY A 93 9.16 -18.77 8.71
CA GLY A 93 8.43 -19.75 9.53
C GLY A 93 7.66 -19.32 10.79
N GLU A 94 7.56 -18.04 11.15
CA GLU A 94 6.80 -17.62 12.33
C GLU A 94 5.54 -16.84 11.96
N ILE A 95 4.40 -17.52 11.91
CA ILE A 95 3.14 -16.88 12.28
C ILE A 95 2.75 -17.39 13.66
N CYS A 96 3.11 -16.62 14.69
CA CYS A 96 2.38 -16.70 15.94
C CYS A 96 1.04 -15.98 15.71
N GLN A 97 0.09 -16.67 15.06
CA GLN A 97 -1.29 -16.20 14.98
C GLN A 97 -1.87 -16.22 16.39
N LEU A 98 -2.10 -15.04 16.97
CA LEU A 98 -2.94 -14.92 18.15
C LEU A 98 -4.38 -15.22 17.71
N GLN A 99 -4.84 -16.46 17.88
CA GLN A 99 -6.24 -16.78 17.70
C GLN A 99 -7.03 -16.09 18.82
N ALA A 100 -7.83 -15.07 18.45
CA ALA A 100 -8.85 -14.56 19.35
C ALA A 100 -9.87 -15.67 19.58
N ARG A 101 -10.12 -15.96 20.85
CA ARG A 101 -11.06 -16.98 21.33
C ARG A 101 -12.50 -16.50 21.24
#